data_AF-A0A9W7F4Z4-F1
#
_entry.id   AF-A0A9W7F4Z4-F1
#
_cell.length_a   1.000
_cell.length_b   1.000
_cell.length_c   1.000
_cell.angle_alpha   90.00
_cell.angle_beta   90.00
_cell.angle_gamma   90.00
#
_symmetry.space_group_name_H-M   'P 1'
#
loop_
_entity.id
_entity.type
_entity.pdbx_description
1 polymer ?
#
loop_
_entity_poly.entity_id
_entity_poly.type
_entity_poly.pdbx_seq_one_letter_code
_entity_poly.pdbx_strand_id
1 'polypeptide(L)'
;MLIHRYLIVLILLTLSTLTSSFVPHSLTRASLVFKTHTVSTLNAEKQKPALPQEVKQKLLAESIAPWRTLRLFLYASFGSGAFVGLLITLSNLSAPDSMKTSDPDSNLLLNAGVNFIATAAFATAAYFDVKKGKELEGKVDAKFARKLVQKEEEKESQKIWSTASSYPIKLNSGLQSLKSLNDKRLSVVFVSGNGGFIKETLLNARLNKEVIKTNGLILATPDNGGFSKMEEYTSTYDNELLNVMKGEVEKAKEQGAKVEDGVVVVVGREGKVVRRGIGRVDFRKVCSDILGEN
;
A
#
# COMPACT_ATOMS: atom_id res chain seq x y z
N MET A 1 -9.58 44.33 -46.06
CA MET A 1 -8.58 44.31 -44.96
C MET A 1 -9.17 44.31 -43.55
N LEU A 2 -10.33 44.93 -43.26
CA LEU A 2 -10.88 44.93 -41.90
C LEU A 2 -11.27 43.53 -41.38
N ILE A 3 -11.89 42.68 -42.21
CA ILE A 3 -12.44 41.37 -41.79
C ILE A 3 -11.35 40.42 -41.25
N HIS A 4 -10.15 40.45 -41.83
CA HIS A 4 -9.03 39.61 -41.38
C HIS A 4 -8.47 40.03 -40.00
N ARG A 5 -8.50 41.34 -39.69
CA ARG A 5 -8.06 41.85 -38.38
C ARG A 5 -9.01 41.43 -37.26
N TYR A 6 -10.32 41.42 -37.51
CA TYR A 6 -11.30 40.95 -36.54
C TYR A 6 -11.24 39.43 -36.32
N LEU A 7 -10.92 38.65 -37.36
CA LEU A 7 -10.78 37.20 -37.24
C LEU A 7 -9.58 36.81 -36.35
N ILE A 8 -8.44 37.48 -36.51
CA ILE A 8 -7.24 37.23 -35.69
C ILE A 8 -7.49 37.63 -34.23
N VAL A 9 -8.17 38.75 -33.98
CA VAL A 9 -8.55 39.18 -32.63
C VAL A 9 -9.55 38.21 -31.99
N LEU A 10 -10.49 37.66 -32.76
CA LEU A 10 -11.45 36.66 -32.28
C LEU A 10 -10.77 35.32 -31.94
N ILE A 11 -9.78 34.90 -32.73
CA ILE A 11 -8.97 33.69 -32.47
C ILE A 11 -8.10 33.90 -31.22
N LEU A 12 -7.49 35.08 -31.04
CA LEU A 12 -6.71 35.39 -29.83
C LEU A 12 -7.58 35.51 -28.58
N LEU A 13 -8.81 36.04 -28.68
CA LEU A 13 -9.75 36.09 -27.55
C LEU A 13 -10.24 34.69 -27.15
N THR A 14 -10.54 33.82 -28.12
CA THR A 14 -10.97 32.44 -27.83
C THR A 14 -9.83 31.55 -27.32
N LEU A 15 -8.57 31.83 -27.69
CA LEU A 15 -7.41 31.13 -27.10
C LEU A 15 -7.16 31.55 -25.64
N SER A 16 -7.43 32.81 -25.28
CA SER A 16 -7.28 33.29 -23.90
C SER A 16 -8.27 32.63 -22.93
N THR A 17 -9.50 32.33 -23.38
CA THR A 17 -10.52 31.67 -22.56
C THR A 17 -10.33 30.15 -22.44
N LEU A 18 -9.59 29.50 -23.36
CA LEU A 18 -9.17 28.10 -23.17
C LEU A 18 -8.05 27.95 -22.14
N THR A 19 -7.15 28.93 -22.01
CA THR A 19 -6.03 28.86 -21.05
C THR A 19 -6.45 29.05 -19.59
N SER A 20 -7.58 29.71 -19.31
CA SER A 20 -8.14 29.80 -17.95
C SER A 20 -8.80 28.50 -17.47
N SER A 21 -9.09 27.58 -18.39
CA SER A 21 -9.71 26.27 -18.10
C SER A 21 -8.67 25.17 -17.80
N PHE A 22 -7.39 25.43 -18.05
CA PHE A 22 -6.27 24.51 -17.79
C PHE A 22 -5.50 24.83 -16.50
N VAL A 23 -5.95 25.83 -15.74
CA VAL A 23 -5.55 25.97 -14.34
C VAL A 23 -6.46 25.04 -13.53
N PRO A 24 -5.95 23.93 -12.96
CA PRO A 24 -6.78 23.09 -12.12
C PRO A 24 -7.34 23.94 -10.97
N HIS A 25 -8.67 23.93 -10.81
CA HIS A 25 -9.38 24.58 -9.70
C HIS A 25 -8.91 24.15 -8.30
N SER A 26 -8.00 23.16 -8.20
CA SER A 26 -7.40 22.72 -6.95
C SER A 26 -6.35 23.68 -6.35
N LEU A 27 -5.96 24.76 -7.03
CA LEU A 27 -4.93 25.70 -6.53
C LEU A 27 -5.48 27.06 -6.06
N THR A 28 -6.78 27.33 -6.11
CA THR A 28 -7.35 28.66 -5.79
C THR A 28 -8.11 28.72 -4.44
N ARG A 29 -8.05 27.70 -3.58
CA ARG A 29 -8.59 27.78 -2.21
C ARG A 29 -7.58 27.30 -1.17
N ALA A 30 -6.53 28.08 -0.99
CA ALA A 30 -5.78 28.15 0.26
C ALA A 30 -5.81 29.59 0.78
N SER A 31 -7.01 30.17 0.93
CA SER A 31 -7.20 31.32 1.81
C SER A 31 -7.02 30.82 3.25
N LEU A 32 -5.80 30.95 3.76
CA LEU A 32 -5.51 30.80 5.18
C LEU A 32 -6.29 31.90 5.92
N VAL A 33 -7.51 31.58 6.33
CA VAL A 33 -8.18 32.30 7.41
C VAL A 33 -7.39 31.97 8.66
N PHE A 34 -6.40 32.82 8.95
CA PHE A 34 -5.62 32.77 10.17
C PHE A 34 -6.53 33.26 11.31
N LYS A 35 -7.40 32.36 11.79
CA LYS A 35 -8.18 32.59 13.00
C LYS A 35 -7.19 32.46 14.16
N THR A 36 -6.77 33.59 14.72
CA THR A 36 -6.00 33.66 15.95
C THR A 36 -6.80 32.97 17.06
N HIS A 37 -6.50 31.70 17.31
CA HIS A 37 -7.00 31.00 18.48
C HIS A 37 -6.17 31.40 19.68
N THR A 38 -6.84 32.12 20.57
CA THR A 38 -6.44 32.44 21.93
C THR A 38 -5.82 31.21 22.59
N VAL A 39 -4.65 31.41 23.19
CA VAL A 39 -3.90 30.41 23.92
C VAL A 39 -4.69 30.03 25.18
N SER A 40 -5.37 28.89 25.13
CA SER A 40 -5.82 28.16 26.30
C SER A 40 -4.96 26.90 26.41
N THR A 41 -3.93 26.99 27.24
CA THR A 41 -3.20 25.84 27.77
C THR A 41 -4.17 24.86 28.41
N LEU A 42 -4.17 23.59 27.99
CA LEU A 42 -4.29 22.38 28.82
C LEU A 42 -4.09 21.14 27.94
N ASN A 43 -3.39 20.14 28.48
CA ASN A 43 -2.90 18.90 27.85
C ASN A 43 -3.93 18.16 26.98
N ALA A 44 -3.89 18.38 25.67
CA ALA A 44 -4.45 17.47 24.68
C ALA A 44 -3.27 16.88 23.87
N GLU A 45 -3.07 15.58 23.99
CA GLU A 45 -2.22 14.80 23.09
C GLU A 45 -2.64 15.13 21.65
N LYS A 46 -1.81 15.89 20.94
CA LYS A 46 -2.08 16.34 19.56
C LYS A 46 -2.13 15.13 18.64
N GLN A 47 -3.28 14.48 18.53
CA GLN A 47 -3.63 13.71 17.36
C GLN A 47 -3.60 14.68 16.18
N LYS A 48 -2.53 14.61 15.37
CA LYS A 48 -2.47 15.34 14.11
C LYS A 48 -3.72 14.96 13.31
N PRO A 49 -4.47 15.92 12.75
CA PRO A 49 -5.64 15.61 11.96
C PRO A 49 -5.22 14.65 10.83
N ALA A 50 -5.80 13.46 10.82
CA ALA A 50 -5.47 12.46 9.82
C ALA A 50 -5.87 13.02 8.45
N LEU A 51 -4.90 13.13 7.52
CA LEU A 51 -5.20 13.51 6.15
C LEU A 51 -6.26 12.55 5.58
N PRO A 52 -7.26 13.05 4.84
CA PRO A 52 -8.21 12.21 4.14
C PRO A 52 -7.47 11.23 3.23
N GLN A 53 -8.00 10.02 3.13
CA GLN A 53 -7.30 8.89 2.49
C GLN A 53 -6.96 9.17 1.02
N GLU A 54 -7.84 9.87 0.31
CA GLU A 54 -7.63 10.32 -1.06
C GLU A 54 -6.40 11.22 -1.21
N VAL A 55 -6.22 12.18 -0.30
CA VAL A 55 -5.06 13.07 -0.31
C VAL A 55 -3.77 12.29 -0.02
N LYS A 56 -3.81 11.29 0.88
CA LYS A 56 -2.66 10.42 1.13
C LYS A 56 -2.29 9.57 -0.09
N GLN A 57 -3.28 9.02 -0.78
CA GLN A 57 -3.06 8.20 -1.99
C GLN A 57 -2.43 9.05 -3.10
N LYS A 58 -2.96 10.25 -3.31
CA LYS A 58 -2.41 11.20 -4.28
C LYS A 58 -0.97 11.60 -3.96
N LEU A 59 -0.67 11.92 -2.69
CA LEU A 59 0.69 12.25 -2.25
C LEU A 59 1.67 11.09 -2.44
N LEU A 60 1.23 9.85 -2.24
CA LEU A 60 2.07 8.68 -2.49
C LEU A 60 2.26 8.40 -3.98
N ALA A 61 1.24 8.62 -4.80
CA ALA A 61 1.38 8.54 -6.25
C ALA A 61 2.35 9.60 -6.78
N GLU A 62 2.27 10.83 -6.25
CA GLU A 62 3.20 11.92 -6.57
C GLU A 62 4.63 11.65 -6.07
N SER A 63 4.82 10.98 -4.94
CA SER A 63 6.15 10.61 -4.44
C SER A 63 6.82 9.50 -5.25
N ILE A 64 6.04 8.60 -5.87
CA ILE A 64 6.55 7.54 -6.76
C ILE A 64 7.01 8.10 -8.10
N ALA A 65 6.34 9.14 -8.62
CA ALA A 65 6.70 9.82 -9.85
C ALA A 65 7.05 11.29 -9.59
N PRO A 66 8.18 11.55 -8.90
CA PRO A 66 8.58 12.91 -8.59
C PRO A 66 8.76 13.69 -9.88
N TRP A 67 8.34 14.97 -9.88
CA TRP A 67 8.41 15.89 -11.03
C TRP A 67 7.47 15.61 -12.20
N ARG A 68 6.55 14.65 -12.10
CA ARG A 68 5.59 14.38 -13.19
C ARG A 68 4.78 15.62 -13.57
N THR A 69 4.23 16.32 -12.58
CA THR A 69 3.48 17.56 -12.80
C THR A 69 4.33 18.62 -13.47
N LEU A 70 5.61 18.74 -13.08
CA LEU A 70 6.55 19.65 -13.72
C LEU A 70 6.82 19.26 -15.18
N ARG A 71 7.04 17.97 -15.49
CA ARG A 71 7.24 17.52 -16.87
C ARG A 71 6.02 17.75 -17.74
N LEU A 72 4.82 17.43 -17.25
CA LEU A 72 3.58 17.72 -17.97
C LEU A 72 3.40 19.22 -18.21
N PHE A 73 3.74 20.05 -17.22
CA PHE A 73 3.77 21.49 -17.39
C PHE A 73 4.76 21.89 -18.50
N LEU A 74 5.99 21.38 -18.50
CA LEU A 74 6.97 21.67 -19.54
C LEU A 74 6.51 21.21 -20.93
N TYR A 75 5.94 20.00 -21.05
CA TYR A 75 5.39 19.51 -22.33
C TYR A 75 4.25 20.40 -22.83
N ALA A 76 3.37 20.85 -21.94
CA ALA A 76 2.29 21.75 -22.28
C ALA A 76 2.82 23.14 -22.68
N SER A 77 3.76 23.72 -21.91
CA SER A 77 4.34 25.03 -22.19
C SER A 77 5.13 25.05 -23.50
N PHE A 78 6.05 24.10 -23.71
CA PHE A 78 6.83 24.05 -24.95
C PHE A 78 5.99 23.59 -26.14
N GLY A 79 5.10 22.63 -25.96
CA GLY A 79 4.20 22.16 -27.01
C GLY A 79 3.23 23.24 -27.48
N SER A 80 2.65 24.02 -26.56
CA SER A 80 1.78 25.16 -26.90
C SER A 80 2.56 26.31 -27.55
N GLY A 81 3.77 26.61 -27.08
CA GLY A 81 4.65 27.59 -27.72
C GLY A 81 4.99 27.24 -29.18
N ALA A 82 5.40 25.98 -29.42
CA ALA A 82 5.66 25.47 -30.76
C ALA A 82 4.38 25.49 -31.63
N PHE A 83 3.22 25.17 -31.04
CA PHE A 83 1.94 25.17 -31.76
C PHE A 83 1.53 26.58 -32.19
N VAL A 84 1.68 27.58 -31.31
CA VAL A 84 1.43 28.99 -31.66
C VAL A 84 2.43 29.45 -32.73
N GLY A 85 3.70 29.08 -32.61
CA GLY A 85 4.71 29.36 -33.64
C GLY A 85 4.37 28.74 -35.01
N LEU A 86 3.84 27.51 -35.01
CA LEU A 86 3.34 26.84 -36.20
C LEU A 86 2.18 27.63 -36.84
N LEU A 87 1.20 28.06 -36.04
CA LEU A 87 0.05 28.83 -36.53
C LEU A 87 0.50 30.16 -37.16
N ILE A 88 1.45 30.87 -36.53
CA ILE A 88 1.99 32.12 -37.08
C ILE A 88 2.72 31.86 -38.41
N THR A 89 3.55 30.81 -38.46
CA THR A 89 4.32 30.47 -39.66
C THR A 89 3.43 30.03 -40.82
N LEU A 90 2.41 29.20 -40.55
CA LEU A 90 1.40 28.81 -41.53
C LEU A 90 0.58 30.01 -42.02
N SER A 91 0.22 30.93 -41.11
CA SER A 91 -0.50 32.15 -41.47
C SER A 91 0.33 32.99 -42.45
N ASN A 92 1.63 33.17 -42.18
CA ASN A 92 2.54 33.90 -43.06
C ASN A 92 2.78 33.17 -44.40
N LEU A 93 2.82 31.84 -44.41
CA LEU A 93 2.93 31.05 -45.65
C LEU A 93 1.69 31.22 -46.55
N SER A 94 0.51 31.31 -45.94
CA SER A 94 -0.77 31.46 -46.64
C SER A 94 -1.12 32.91 -47.03
N ALA A 95 -0.38 33.89 -46.51
CA ALA A 95 -0.64 35.30 -46.74
C ALA A 95 -0.15 35.75 -48.14
N PRO A 96 -0.86 36.68 -48.80
CA PRO A 96 -0.39 37.29 -50.04
C PRO A 96 0.91 38.09 -49.80
N ASP A 97 1.76 38.20 -50.83
CA ASP A 97 3.12 38.76 -50.71
C ASP A 97 3.16 40.17 -50.10
N SER A 98 2.13 40.98 -50.35
CA SER A 98 1.98 42.34 -49.79
C SER A 98 1.70 42.39 -48.29
N MET A 99 1.41 41.25 -47.66
CA MET A 99 1.07 41.13 -46.23
C MET A 99 2.03 40.22 -45.47
N LYS A 100 3.06 39.67 -46.12
CA LYS A 100 4.09 38.87 -45.45
C LYS A 100 4.91 39.78 -44.54
N THR A 101 4.98 39.40 -43.26
CA THR A 101 5.70 40.16 -42.21
C THR A 101 7.16 39.75 -42.06
N SER A 102 7.62 38.78 -42.86
CA SER A 102 8.97 38.22 -42.84
C SER A 102 9.62 38.41 -44.21
N ASP A 103 10.92 38.72 -44.23
CA ASP A 103 11.69 38.84 -45.46
C ASP A 103 11.59 37.56 -46.31
N PRO A 104 11.54 37.68 -47.65
CA PRO A 104 11.23 36.56 -48.55
C PRO A 104 12.29 35.45 -48.59
N ASP A 105 13.49 35.68 -48.04
CA ASP A 105 14.59 34.71 -48.03
C ASP A 105 14.99 34.32 -46.61
N SER A 106 14.37 33.26 -46.11
CA SER A 106 15.05 31.98 -45.81
C SER A 106 14.28 31.21 -44.72
N ASN A 107 13.94 29.96 -45.06
CA ASN A 107 13.56 28.90 -44.12
C ASN A 107 12.16 28.97 -43.48
N LEU A 108 11.18 29.67 -44.07
CA LEU A 108 9.79 29.71 -43.54
C LEU A 108 9.14 28.32 -43.48
N LEU A 109 9.34 27.49 -44.51
CA LEU A 109 8.88 26.10 -44.54
C LEU A 109 9.64 25.20 -43.55
N LEU A 110 10.94 25.46 -43.36
CA LEU A 110 11.77 24.76 -42.37
C LEU A 110 11.32 25.11 -40.94
N ASN A 111 11.01 26.38 -40.66
CA ASN A 111 10.46 26.83 -39.37
C ASN A 111 9.09 26.21 -39.09
N ALA A 112 8.22 26.11 -40.10
CA ALA A 112 6.94 25.41 -39.98
C ALA A 112 7.17 23.92 -39.66
N GLY A 113 8.09 23.27 -40.37
CA GLY A 113 8.46 21.87 -40.13
C GLY A 113 8.99 21.64 -38.71
N VAL A 114 9.91 22.49 -38.23
CA VAL A 114 10.47 22.39 -36.87
C VAL A 114 9.37 22.57 -35.81
N ASN A 115 8.51 23.58 -35.96
CA ASN A 115 7.40 23.80 -35.02
C ASN A 115 6.42 22.64 -35.01
N PHE A 116 6.08 22.08 -36.17
CA PHE A 116 5.22 20.91 -36.28
C PHE A 116 5.82 19.68 -35.59
N ILE A 117 7.10 19.37 -35.85
CA ILE A 117 7.81 18.25 -35.22
C ILE A 117 7.87 18.45 -33.70
N ALA A 118 8.18 19.66 -33.23
CA ALA A 118 8.23 19.96 -31.81
C ALA A 118 6.86 19.78 -31.14
N THR A 119 5.78 20.31 -31.72
CA THR A 119 4.42 20.11 -31.21
C THR A 119 4.05 18.63 -31.18
N ALA A 120 4.30 17.89 -32.25
CA ALA A 120 4.01 16.46 -32.31
C ALA A 120 4.82 15.66 -31.28
N ALA A 121 6.11 15.97 -31.10
CA ALA A 121 6.97 15.33 -30.13
C ALA A 121 6.49 15.58 -28.69
N PHE A 122 6.18 16.83 -28.32
CA PHE A 122 5.69 17.17 -26.98
C PHE A 122 4.30 16.58 -26.71
N ALA A 123 3.39 16.59 -27.70
CA ALA A 123 2.09 15.95 -27.56
C ALA A 123 2.22 14.44 -27.33
N THR A 124 3.11 13.78 -28.08
CA THR A 124 3.39 12.35 -27.93
C THR A 124 4.01 12.04 -26.56
N ALA A 125 4.99 12.84 -26.12
CA ALA A 125 5.60 12.70 -24.80
C ALA A 125 4.59 12.87 -23.66
N ALA A 126 3.73 13.90 -23.74
CA ALA A 126 2.66 14.13 -22.78
C ALA A 126 1.67 12.95 -22.74
N TYR A 127 1.26 12.43 -23.90
CA TYR A 127 0.37 11.28 -23.99
C TYR A 127 0.97 10.03 -23.29
N PHE A 128 2.23 9.71 -23.56
CA PHE A 128 2.90 8.57 -22.91
C PHE A 128 3.04 8.77 -21.40
N ASP A 129 3.36 9.98 -20.94
CA ASP A 129 3.51 10.25 -19.51
C ASP A 129 2.17 10.21 -18.75
N VAL A 130 1.08 10.68 -19.38
CA VAL A 130 -0.29 10.53 -18.85
C VAL A 130 -0.67 9.05 -18.74
N LYS A 131 -0.39 8.25 -19.78
CA LYS A 131 -0.72 6.82 -19.80
C LYS A 131 0.02 6.04 -18.71
N LYS A 132 1.35 6.21 -18.59
CA LYS A 132 2.15 5.58 -17.52
C LYS A 132 1.65 5.97 -16.13
N GLY A 133 1.26 7.24 -16.00
CA GLY A 133 0.66 7.76 -14.79
C GLY A 133 -0.58 7.06 -14.30
N LYS A 134 -1.55 6.83 -15.20
CA LYS A 134 -2.78 6.11 -14.87
C LYS A 134 -2.51 4.66 -14.46
N GLU A 135 -1.52 4.02 -15.10
CA GLU A 135 -1.11 2.66 -14.74
C GLU A 135 -0.52 2.59 -13.31
N LEU A 136 0.31 3.58 -12.94
CA LEU A 136 0.89 3.68 -11.60
C LEU A 136 -0.18 3.91 -10.53
N GLU A 137 -1.11 4.82 -10.78
CA GLU A 137 -2.24 5.11 -9.89
C GLU A 137 -3.07 3.84 -9.64
N GLY A 138 -3.42 3.11 -10.70
CA GLY A 138 -4.13 1.83 -10.57
C GLY A 138 -3.36 0.77 -9.75
N LYS A 139 -2.02 0.70 -9.87
CA LYS A 139 -1.20 -0.20 -9.05
C LYS A 139 -1.18 0.22 -7.57
N VAL A 140 -1.14 1.51 -7.29
CA VAL A 140 -1.16 2.06 -5.93
C VAL A 140 -2.52 1.79 -5.29
N ASP A 141 -3.62 2.07 -5.99
CA ASP A 141 -4.98 1.84 -5.51
C ASP A 141 -5.24 0.36 -5.26
N ALA A 142 -4.83 -0.52 -6.17
CA ALA A 142 -4.93 -1.97 -5.98
C ALA A 142 -4.14 -2.44 -4.76
N LYS A 143 -2.93 -1.88 -4.53
CA LYS A 143 -2.11 -2.21 -3.35
C LYS A 143 -2.78 -1.71 -2.06
N PHE A 144 -3.44 -0.56 -2.09
CA PHE A 144 -4.20 -0.04 -0.95
C PHE A 144 -5.44 -0.86 -0.64
N ALA A 145 -6.24 -1.18 -1.66
CA ALA A 145 -7.42 -2.03 -1.50
C ALA A 145 -7.03 -3.38 -0.88
N ARG A 146 -5.95 -4.01 -1.36
CA ARG A 146 -5.41 -5.24 -0.77
C ARG A 146 -5.00 -5.06 0.68
N LYS A 147 -4.30 -3.97 1.02
CA LYS A 147 -3.90 -3.70 2.41
C LYS A 147 -5.07 -3.44 3.35
N LEU A 148 -6.15 -2.83 2.86
CA LEU A 148 -7.36 -2.60 3.65
C LEU A 148 -8.07 -3.92 3.95
N VAL A 149 -8.29 -4.74 2.91
CA VAL A 149 -8.89 -6.07 3.06
C VAL A 149 -8.04 -6.91 4.03
N GLN A 150 -6.73 -6.95 3.85
CA GLN A 150 -5.81 -7.66 4.78
C GLN A 150 -5.94 -7.16 6.21
N LYS A 151 -6.05 -5.84 6.43
CA LYS A 151 -6.20 -5.26 7.77
C LYS A 151 -7.55 -5.60 8.40
N GLU A 152 -8.61 -5.71 7.60
CA GLU A 152 -9.93 -6.14 8.07
C GLU A 152 -9.94 -7.62 8.45
N GLU A 153 -9.40 -8.48 7.58
CA GLU A 153 -9.21 -9.91 7.84
C GLU A 153 -8.34 -10.17 9.09
N GLU A 154 -7.28 -9.39 9.29
CA GLU A 154 -6.44 -9.43 10.48
C GLU A 154 -7.23 -9.07 11.74
N LYS A 155 -8.07 -8.03 11.69
CA LYS A 155 -8.91 -7.63 12.83
C LYS A 155 -9.95 -8.71 13.16
N GLU A 156 -10.60 -9.28 12.15
CA GLU A 156 -11.57 -10.35 12.34
C GLU A 156 -10.93 -11.59 12.95
N SER A 157 -9.79 -12.00 12.39
CA SER A 157 -9.03 -13.13 12.93
C SER A 157 -8.55 -12.84 14.35
N GLN A 158 -8.13 -11.62 14.65
CA GLN A 158 -7.75 -11.21 16.00
C GLN A 158 -8.93 -11.25 16.97
N LYS A 159 -10.15 -10.93 16.53
CA LYS A 159 -11.38 -11.11 17.33
C LYS A 159 -11.63 -12.58 17.64
N ILE A 160 -11.52 -13.46 16.64
CA ILE A 160 -11.69 -14.91 16.81
C ILE A 160 -10.71 -15.43 17.88
N TRP A 161 -9.43 -15.06 17.79
CA TRP A 161 -8.41 -15.46 18.77
C TRP A 161 -8.60 -14.83 20.15
N SER A 162 -9.16 -13.61 20.23
CA SER A 162 -9.54 -13.01 21.51
C SER A 162 -10.67 -13.79 22.19
N THR A 163 -11.65 -14.28 21.43
CA THR A 163 -12.69 -15.17 21.96
C THR A 163 -12.08 -16.52 22.36
N ALA A 164 -11.21 -17.07 21.51
CA ALA A 164 -10.54 -18.34 21.76
C ALA A 164 -9.61 -18.32 22.98
N SER A 165 -9.23 -17.14 23.46
CA SER A 165 -8.41 -17.00 24.67
C SER A 165 -9.07 -17.52 25.94
N SER A 166 -10.39 -17.71 25.91
CA SER A 166 -11.16 -18.27 27.02
C SER A 166 -11.16 -19.81 27.02
N TYR A 167 -10.79 -20.45 25.92
CA TYR A 167 -10.84 -21.90 25.79
C TYR A 167 -9.76 -22.60 26.64
N PRO A 168 -10.08 -23.77 27.22
CA PRO A 168 -9.15 -24.50 28.07
C PRO A 168 -8.06 -25.21 27.26
N ILE A 169 -6.84 -25.15 27.80
CA ILE A 169 -5.66 -25.87 27.33
C ILE A 169 -5.25 -26.84 28.44
N LYS A 170 -5.08 -28.12 28.10
CA LYS A 170 -4.68 -29.16 29.04
C LYS A 170 -3.16 -29.20 29.10
N LEU A 171 -2.61 -28.77 30.23
CA LEU A 171 -1.20 -28.87 30.57
C LEU A 171 -0.95 -30.10 31.46
N ASN A 172 0.32 -30.48 31.59
CA ASN A 172 0.73 -31.49 32.57
C ASN A 172 0.34 -31.10 34.01
N SER A 173 0.28 -29.81 34.32
CA SER A 173 -0.14 -29.26 35.62
C SER A 173 -1.66 -29.16 35.82
N GLY A 174 -2.47 -29.54 34.82
CA GLY A 174 -3.93 -29.41 34.85
C GLY A 174 -4.48 -28.51 33.74
N LEU A 175 -5.79 -28.25 33.79
CA LEU A 175 -6.50 -27.40 32.84
C LEU A 175 -6.21 -25.91 33.13
N GLN A 176 -5.76 -25.15 32.13
CA GLN A 176 -5.54 -23.70 32.23
C GLN A 176 -6.10 -23.02 30.98
N SER A 177 -6.68 -21.82 31.12
CA SER A 177 -7.12 -21.04 29.96
C SER A 177 -5.96 -20.31 29.30
N LEU A 178 -6.05 -20.01 28.01
CA LEU A 178 -5.02 -19.22 27.32
C LEU A 178 -4.79 -17.85 27.99
N LYS A 179 -5.85 -17.23 28.51
CA LYS A 179 -5.75 -15.99 29.31
C LYS A 179 -4.86 -16.16 30.54
N SER A 180 -5.02 -17.25 31.31
CA SER A 180 -4.20 -17.51 32.49
C SER A 180 -2.73 -17.77 32.17
N LEU A 181 -2.42 -18.26 30.96
CA LEU A 181 -1.05 -18.43 30.48
C LEU A 181 -0.42 -17.10 30.07
N ASN A 182 -1.21 -16.22 29.44
CA ASN A 182 -0.80 -14.87 29.10
C ASN A 182 -0.51 -14.02 30.35
N ASP A 183 -1.33 -14.16 31.40
CA ASP A 183 -1.10 -13.49 32.70
C ASP A 183 0.25 -13.90 33.32
N LYS A 184 0.70 -15.14 33.06
CA LYS A 184 2.03 -15.65 33.44
C LYS A 184 3.15 -15.25 32.47
N ARG A 185 2.85 -14.39 31.48
CA ARG A 185 3.78 -13.95 30.42
C ARG A 185 4.32 -15.09 29.57
N LEU A 186 3.55 -16.18 29.43
CA LEU A 186 3.90 -17.29 28.55
C LEU A 186 3.31 -17.05 27.16
N SER A 187 4.01 -17.53 26.13
CA SER A 187 3.52 -17.51 24.74
C SER A 187 3.17 -18.93 24.32
N VAL A 188 2.11 -19.08 23.53
CA VAL A 188 1.59 -20.39 23.13
C VAL A 188 1.71 -20.57 21.63
N VAL A 189 2.30 -21.68 21.21
CA VAL A 189 2.47 -22.08 19.81
C VAL A 189 1.49 -23.20 19.52
N PHE A 190 0.42 -22.89 18.80
CA PHE A 190 -0.55 -23.87 18.32
C PHE A 190 -0.05 -24.50 17.04
N VAL A 191 -0.02 -25.82 17.00
CA VAL A 191 0.45 -26.60 15.84
C VAL A 191 -0.68 -27.53 15.40
N SER A 192 -1.08 -27.44 14.13
CA SER A 192 -2.10 -28.30 13.53
C SER A 192 -1.63 -28.78 12.16
N GLY A 193 -1.79 -30.07 11.85
CA GLY A 193 -1.33 -30.63 10.58
C GLY A 193 -1.31 -32.15 10.57
N ASN A 194 -0.59 -32.74 9.61
CA ASN A 194 -0.37 -34.18 9.57
C ASN A 194 0.42 -34.62 10.82
N GLY A 195 0.18 -35.83 11.32
CA GLY A 195 0.95 -36.41 12.43
C GLY A 195 2.45 -36.41 12.18
N GLY A 196 2.91 -36.57 10.92
CA GLY A 196 4.33 -36.42 10.56
C GLY A 196 4.89 -35.03 10.85
N PHE A 197 4.13 -34.00 10.49
CA PHE A 197 4.49 -32.60 10.72
C PHE A 197 4.47 -32.21 12.20
N ILE A 198 3.46 -32.67 12.95
CA ILE A 198 3.38 -32.46 14.39
C ILE A 198 4.61 -33.09 15.07
N LYS A 199 4.94 -34.34 14.73
CA LYS A 199 6.12 -35.05 15.26
C LYS A 199 7.42 -34.32 14.95
N GLU A 200 7.59 -33.85 13.71
CA GLU A 200 8.77 -33.09 13.31
C GLU A 200 8.88 -31.76 14.06
N THR A 201 7.77 -31.04 14.20
CA THR A 201 7.72 -29.76 14.93
C THR A 201 8.08 -29.97 16.41
N LEU A 202 7.55 -31.02 17.04
CA LEU A 202 7.90 -31.40 18.41
C LEU A 202 9.37 -31.81 18.55
N LEU A 203 9.93 -32.53 17.57
CA LEU A 203 11.34 -32.90 17.56
C LEU A 203 12.24 -31.67 17.43
N ASN A 204 11.89 -30.75 16.53
CA ASN A 204 12.60 -29.47 16.37
C ASN A 204 12.51 -28.62 17.65
N ALA A 205 11.35 -28.60 18.31
CA ALA A 205 11.19 -27.94 19.59
C ALA A 205 12.14 -28.52 20.65
N ARG A 206 12.28 -29.85 20.68
CA ARG A 206 13.21 -30.54 21.60
C ARG A 206 14.67 -30.18 21.32
N LEU A 207 15.06 -30.07 20.05
CA LEU A 207 16.40 -29.61 19.67
C LEU A 207 16.66 -28.15 20.12
N ASN A 208 15.60 -27.35 20.27
CA ASN A 208 15.66 -25.95 20.70
C ASN A 208 15.11 -25.75 22.14
N LYS A 209 15.23 -26.75 23.02
CA LYS A 209 14.67 -26.73 24.38
C LYS A 209 15.09 -25.50 25.19
N GLU A 210 16.36 -25.08 25.10
CA GLU A 210 16.87 -23.91 25.83
C GLU A 210 16.20 -22.60 25.38
N VAL A 211 15.99 -22.45 24.07
CA VAL A 211 15.33 -21.29 23.47
C VAL A 211 13.87 -21.22 23.90
N ILE A 212 13.17 -22.36 23.94
CA ILE A 212 11.77 -22.45 24.36
C ILE A 212 11.62 -22.12 25.84
N LYS A 213 12.46 -22.70 26.71
CA LYS A 213 12.40 -22.47 28.15
C LYS A 213 12.72 -21.03 28.52
N THR A 214 13.79 -20.46 27.97
CA THR A 214 14.22 -19.09 28.25
C THR A 214 13.15 -18.07 27.87
N ASN A 215 12.41 -18.32 26.78
CA ASN A 215 11.40 -17.38 26.27
C ASN A 215 9.98 -17.63 26.81
N GLY A 216 9.77 -18.70 27.59
CA GLY A 216 8.47 -19.04 28.15
C GLY A 216 7.47 -19.52 27.10
N LEU A 217 7.92 -20.38 26.18
CA LEU A 217 7.09 -20.94 25.10
C LEU A 217 6.43 -22.25 25.51
N ILE A 218 5.14 -22.37 25.21
CA ILE A 218 4.35 -23.61 25.36
C ILE A 218 3.92 -24.06 23.96
N LEU A 219 4.10 -25.34 23.65
CA LEU A 219 3.61 -25.94 22.41
C LEU A 219 2.28 -26.63 22.68
N ALA A 220 1.24 -26.26 21.93
CA ALA A 220 -0.09 -26.83 22.01
C ALA A 220 -0.41 -27.61 20.72
N THR A 221 -0.72 -28.90 20.85
CA THR A 221 -1.04 -29.81 19.74
C THR A 221 -2.42 -30.46 19.93
N PRO A 222 -3.10 -30.92 18.86
CA PRO A 222 -4.43 -31.52 18.97
C PRO A 222 -4.38 -32.92 19.61
N ASP A 223 -3.27 -33.62 19.43
CA ASP A 223 -2.95 -34.88 20.06
C ASP A 223 -1.55 -34.80 20.72
N ASN A 224 -1.23 -35.73 21.62
CA ASN A 224 0.10 -35.82 22.22
C ASN A 224 1.19 -36.27 21.20
N GLY A 225 0.91 -36.26 19.89
CA GLY A 225 1.83 -36.66 18.83
C GLY A 225 2.34 -38.10 18.90
N GLY A 226 1.74 -38.95 19.75
CA GLY A 226 2.18 -40.33 19.98
C GLY A 226 3.57 -40.47 20.61
N PHE A 227 4.19 -39.38 21.09
CA PHE A 227 5.44 -39.45 21.83
C PHE A 227 5.14 -39.58 23.32
N SER A 228 5.49 -40.72 23.90
CA SER A 228 5.36 -41.01 25.32
C SER A 228 6.15 -39.98 26.14
N LYS A 229 5.43 -39.21 26.98
CA LYS A 229 5.97 -38.25 27.95
C LYS A 229 6.89 -37.18 27.36
N MET A 230 6.36 -36.26 26.54
CA MET A 230 7.05 -34.97 26.35
C MET A 230 6.91 -34.08 27.60
N GLU A 231 7.98 -33.33 27.84
CA GLU A 231 8.25 -32.52 29.03
C GLU A 231 7.26 -31.35 29.25
N GLU A 232 7.39 -30.72 30.42
CA GLU A 232 6.75 -29.50 30.98
C GLU A 232 6.12 -28.47 30.03
N TYR A 233 6.58 -28.35 28.78
CA TYR A 233 6.19 -27.31 27.82
C TYR A 233 5.27 -27.79 26.67
N THR A 234 4.83 -29.05 26.65
CA THR A 234 3.81 -29.53 25.70
C THR A 234 2.42 -29.57 26.33
N SER A 235 1.40 -29.20 25.56
CA SER A 235 0.00 -29.17 25.97
C SER A 235 -0.91 -29.69 24.86
N THR A 236 -2.11 -30.13 25.24
CA THR A 236 -3.16 -30.48 24.28
C THR A 236 -4.30 -29.48 24.36
N TYR A 237 -4.82 -29.07 23.21
CA TYR A 237 -5.98 -28.19 23.14
C TYR A 237 -7.26 -28.97 22.79
N ASP A 238 -8.41 -28.38 23.07
CA ASP A 238 -9.73 -29.00 22.93
C ASP A 238 -10.31 -28.93 21.50
N ASN A 239 -11.51 -29.46 21.33
CA ASN A 239 -12.21 -29.46 20.03
C ASN A 239 -12.57 -28.04 19.54
N GLU A 240 -12.77 -27.08 20.45
CA GLU A 240 -13.12 -25.70 20.10
C GLU A 240 -11.91 -24.99 19.48
N LEU A 241 -10.74 -25.09 20.11
CA LEU A 241 -9.47 -24.62 19.54
C LEU A 241 -9.09 -25.38 18.27
N LEU A 242 -9.41 -26.66 18.19
CA LEU A 242 -9.22 -27.42 16.95
C LEU A 242 -10.05 -26.86 15.80
N ASN A 243 -11.29 -26.44 16.04
CA ASN A 243 -12.12 -25.82 15.01
C ASN A 243 -11.57 -24.45 14.59
N VAL A 244 -11.06 -23.64 15.52
CA VAL A 244 -10.36 -22.39 15.20
C VAL A 244 -9.14 -22.64 14.32
N MET A 245 -8.32 -23.65 14.68
CA MET A 245 -7.15 -24.03 13.89
C MET A 245 -7.52 -24.59 12.51
N LYS A 246 -8.62 -25.32 12.38
CA LYS A 246 -9.15 -25.76 11.07
C LYS A 246 -9.55 -24.58 10.20
N GLY A 247 -10.20 -23.56 10.79
CA GLY A 247 -10.49 -22.31 10.07
C GLY A 247 -9.24 -21.59 9.59
N GLU A 248 -8.15 -21.59 10.37
CA GLU A 248 -6.85 -21.04 9.93
C GLU A 248 -6.22 -21.87 8.79
N VAL A 249 -6.37 -23.20 8.82
CA VAL A 249 -5.96 -24.09 7.71
C VAL A 249 -6.75 -23.80 6.44
N GLU A 250 -8.06 -23.61 6.53
CA GLU A 250 -8.92 -23.28 5.39
C GLU A 250 -8.56 -21.91 4.78
N LYS A 251 -8.40 -20.88 5.62
CA LYS A 251 -7.93 -19.55 5.17
C LYS A 251 -6.58 -19.62 4.48
N ALA A 252 -5.64 -20.39 5.01
CA ALA A 252 -4.34 -20.59 4.38
C ALA A 252 -4.45 -21.24 2.99
N LYS A 253 -5.39 -22.19 2.81
CA LYS A 253 -5.67 -22.80 1.49
C LYS A 253 -6.29 -21.82 0.52
N GLU A 254 -7.25 -21.00 0.96
CA GLU A 254 -7.88 -19.96 0.14
C GLU A 254 -6.87 -18.93 -0.37
N GLN A 255 -5.84 -18.64 0.43
CA GLN A 255 -4.71 -17.79 0.05
C GLN A 255 -3.70 -18.47 -0.89
N GLY A 256 -3.96 -19.72 -1.31
CA GLY A 256 -3.11 -20.49 -2.23
C GLY A 256 -1.86 -21.07 -1.58
N ALA A 257 -1.81 -21.12 -0.24
CA ALA A 257 -0.66 -21.67 0.44
C ALA A 257 -0.68 -23.21 0.44
N LYS A 258 0.50 -23.84 0.39
CA LYS A 258 0.63 -25.30 0.42
C LYS A 258 0.52 -25.82 1.85
N VAL A 259 -0.70 -26.09 2.31
CA VAL A 259 -1.00 -26.49 3.69
C VAL A 259 -0.89 -28.00 3.93
N GLU A 260 -0.23 -28.74 3.03
CA GLU A 260 -0.11 -30.20 3.11
C GLU A 260 0.67 -30.65 4.36
N ASP A 261 1.66 -29.85 4.76
CA ASP A 261 2.48 -30.15 5.93
C ASP A 261 1.74 -29.79 7.23
N GLY A 262 1.27 -28.55 7.35
CA GLY A 262 0.51 -28.07 8.50
C GLY A 262 0.64 -26.56 8.72
N VAL A 263 -0.12 -26.05 9.68
CA VAL A 263 -0.18 -24.64 10.08
C VAL A 263 0.25 -24.49 11.53
N VAL A 264 1.01 -23.43 11.77
CA VAL A 264 1.44 -23.02 13.10
C VAL A 264 0.93 -21.60 13.35
N VAL A 265 0.29 -21.40 14.50
CA VAL A 265 -0.15 -20.09 14.97
C VAL A 265 0.51 -19.80 16.30
N VAL A 266 1.22 -18.67 16.37
CA VAL A 266 1.91 -18.22 17.58
C VAL A 266 1.09 -17.12 18.22
N VAL A 267 0.65 -17.36 19.44
CA VAL A 267 -0.01 -16.37 20.28
C VAL A 267 1.01 -15.85 21.30
N GLY A 268 1.27 -14.55 21.25
CA GLY A 268 2.21 -13.89 22.15
C GLY A 268 1.63 -13.67 23.54
N ARG A 269 2.45 -13.12 24.44
CA ARG A 269 2.13 -12.86 25.86
C ARG A 269 0.90 -11.99 26.09
N GLU A 270 0.51 -11.18 25.10
CA GLU A 270 -0.68 -10.33 25.16
C GLU A 270 -1.97 -11.04 24.72
N GLY A 271 -1.91 -12.34 24.38
CA GLY A 271 -3.04 -13.06 23.80
C GLY A 271 -3.36 -12.67 22.35
N LYS A 272 -2.43 -11.97 21.68
CA LYS A 272 -2.55 -11.62 20.26
C LYS A 272 -1.77 -12.59 19.40
N VAL A 273 -2.27 -12.83 18.19
CA VAL A 273 -1.53 -13.65 17.21
C VAL A 273 -0.35 -12.82 16.72
N VAL A 274 0.86 -13.31 17.02
CA VAL A 274 2.12 -12.67 16.61
C VAL A 274 2.56 -13.19 15.24
N ARG A 275 2.38 -14.49 14.99
CA ARG A 275 2.86 -15.14 13.77
C ARG A 275 1.90 -16.23 13.31
N ARG A 276 1.75 -16.33 11.99
CA ARG A 276 1.19 -17.49 11.29
C ARG A 276 2.29 -18.06 10.39
N GLY A 277 2.45 -19.37 10.39
CA GLY A 277 3.47 -20.06 9.61
C GLY A 277 2.94 -21.35 9.02
N ILE A 278 3.51 -21.76 7.90
CA ILE A 278 3.21 -23.03 7.23
C ILE A 278 4.53 -23.78 7.10
N GLY A 279 4.50 -25.10 7.30
CA GLY A 279 5.68 -25.93 7.25
C GLY A 279 6.59 -25.77 8.48
N ARG A 280 7.86 -26.17 8.34
CA ARG A 280 8.79 -26.32 9.47
C ARG A 280 8.93 -25.02 10.28
N VAL A 281 8.75 -25.14 11.59
CA VAL A 281 8.85 -24.01 12.52
C VAL A 281 10.32 -23.73 12.86
N ASP A 282 10.78 -22.51 12.59
CA ASP A 282 12.03 -22.01 13.15
C ASP A 282 11.77 -21.32 14.49
N PHE A 283 12.03 -22.03 15.58
CA PHE A 283 11.79 -21.52 16.93
C PHE A 283 12.64 -20.29 17.29
N ARG A 284 13.81 -20.10 16.67
CA ARG A 284 14.62 -18.90 16.91
C ARG A 284 13.93 -17.67 16.36
N LYS A 285 13.40 -17.78 15.15
CA LYS A 285 12.60 -16.71 14.52
C LYS A 285 11.28 -16.47 15.25
N VAL A 286 10.64 -17.52 15.74
CA VAL A 286 9.44 -17.36 16.58
C VAL A 286 9.75 -16.55 17.84
N CYS A 287 10.88 -16.80 18.49
CA CYS A 287 11.29 -16.02 19.66
C CYS A 287 11.60 -14.56 19.33
N SER A 288 12.33 -14.28 18.24
CA SER A 288 12.62 -12.89 17.84
C SER A 288 11.33 -12.10 17.58
N ASP A 289 10.37 -12.73 16.90
CA ASP A 289 9.07 -12.12 16.61
C ASP A 289 8.28 -11.79 17.90
N ILE A 290 8.35 -12.65 18.92
CA ILE A 290 7.67 -12.45 20.21
C ILE A 290 8.32 -11.34 21.03
N LEU A 291 9.66 -11.23 20.98
CA LEU A 291 10.41 -10.21 21.70
C LEU A 291 10.35 -8.84 20.99
N GLY A 292 9.88 -8.79 19.74
CA GLY A 292 9.85 -7.57 18.94
C GLY A 292 11.24 -7.16 18.42
N GLU A 293 12.20 -8.10 18.42
CA GLU A 293 13.52 -7.93 17.82
C GLU A 293 13.41 -8.23 16.32
N ASN A 294 12.95 -7.24 15.54
CA ASN A 294 12.92 -7.29 14.07
C ASN A 294 13.93 -6.33 13.46
#